data_AF-A0A382T3U5-F1
#
_entry.id   AF-A0A382T3U5-F1
#
_cell.length_a   1.000
_cell.length_b   1.000
_cell.length_c   1.000
_cell.angle_alpha   90.00
_cell.angle_beta   90.00
_cell.angle_gamma   90.00
#
_symmetry.space_group_name_H-M   'P 1'
#
loop_
_entity.id
_entity.type
_entity.pdbx_description
1 polymer ?
#
loop_
_entity_poly.entity_id
_entity_poly.type
_entity_poly.pdbx_seq_one_letter_code
_entity_poly.pdbx_strand_id
1 'polypeptide(L)'
;MSKIHIDRRNFLAIAAVAGASLATAAARDWTGKNPTRYPDPDLISLDPRFDKYKIGNTPVQRLYTSPNALWTEGCAWNGVGRYVVFSDIPNDMQLRWIEDDNHVSVFRKPSGNSNGNTFDYRGRQISCQHGHRRVVRYEYDGTETVLAATFDGKPFNAPNDAVVHRGDNSIWFTDPGYGSLSDYEGNKGP
;
A
#
# COMPACT_ATOMS: atom_id res chain seq x y z
N MET A 1 -0.69 57.46 18.96
CA MET A 1 -1.24 56.21 18.40
C MET A 1 -1.93 56.52 17.08
N SER A 2 -1.21 56.36 15.97
CA SER A 2 -1.77 56.51 14.61
C SER A 2 -2.34 55.16 14.18
N LYS A 3 -3.65 55.08 13.91
CA LYS A 3 -4.27 53.90 13.32
C LYS A 3 -3.96 53.91 11.83
N ILE A 4 -3.18 52.94 11.36
CA ILE A 4 -2.93 52.70 9.94
C ILE A 4 -4.29 52.38 9.29
N HIS A 5 -4.74 53.23 8.37
CA HIS A 5 -5.96 53.03 7.60
C HIS A 5 -5.61 52.20 6.36
N ILE A 6 -6.06 50.95 6.32
CA ILE A 6 -5.90 50.06 5.16
C ILE A 6 -7.06 50.35 4.21
N ASP A 7 -6.75 51.01 3.09
CA ASP A 7 -7.70 51.26 2.01
C ASP A 7 -8.02 49.94 1.26
N ARG A 8 -9.28 49.74 0.88
CA ARG A 8 -9.79 48.55 0.16
C ARG A 8 -9.02 48.28 -1.14
N ARG A 9 -8.46 49.33 -1.76
CA ARG A 9 -7.63 49.21 -2.97
C ARG A 9 -6.26 48.57 -2.69
N ASN A 10 -5.69 48.80 -1.50
CA ASN A 10 -4.42 48.18 -1.10
C ASN A 10 -4.60 46.74 -0.59
N PHE A 11 -5.79 46.38 -0.11
CA PHE A 11 -6.10 44.99 0.30
C PHE A 11 -6.11 44.02 -0.90
N LEU A 12 -6.62 44.46 -2.05
CA LEU A 12 -6.63 43.66 -3.28
C LEU A 12 -5.25 43.54 -3.94
N ALA A 13 -4.40 44.57 -3.81
CA ALA A 13 -3.03 44.52 -4.33
C ALA A 13 -2.13 43.54 -3.55
N ILE A 14 -2.34 43.40 -2.23
CA ILE A 14 -1.59 42.44 -1.39
C ILE A 14 -2.10 41.01 -1.61
N ALA A 15 -3.40 40.81 -1.84
CA ALA A 15 -3.97 39.49 -2.14
C ALA A 15 -3.52 38.93 -3.51
N ALA A 16 -3.21 39.80 -4.48
CA ALA A 16 -2.72 39.38 -5.80
C ALA A 16 -1.27 38.87 -5.77
N VAL A 17 -0.43 39.36 -4.85
CA VAL A 17 0.97 38.90 -4.71
C VAL A 17 1.06 37.59 -3.92
N ALA A 18 0.11 37.32 -3.01
CA ALA A 18 0.03 36.04 -2.31
C ALA A 18 -0.54 34.89 -3.20
N GLY A 19 -1.07 35.20 -4.38
CA GLY A 19 -1.76 34.25 -5.27
C GLY A 19 -0.93 33.67 -6.42
N ALA A 20 0.35 34.04 -6.57
CA ALA A 20 1.13 33.71 -7.78
C ALA A 20 2.37 32.83 -7.55
N SER A 21 2.30 31.93 -6.56
CA SER A 21 3.20 30.78 -6.51
C SER A 21 2.47 29.53 -6.00
N LEU A 22 1.35 29.18 -6.64
CA LEU A 22 1.04 27.77 -6.81
C LEU A 22 2.14 27.23 -7.73
N ALA A 23 3.28 26.84 -7.16
CA ALA A 23 4.17 25.94 -7.85
C ALA A 23 3.29 24.75 -8.23
N THR A 24 2.98 24.61 -9.51
CA THR A 24 2.52 23.34 -10.04
C THR A 24 3.61 22.36 -9.63
N ALA A 25 3.32 21.50 -8.66
CA ALA A 25 4.26 20.47 -8.24
C ALA A 25 4.50 19.63 -9.48
N ALA A 26 5.65 19.84 -10.13
CA ALA A 26 6.05 19.02 -11.25
C ALA A 26 6.09 17.58 -10.73
N ALA A 27 5.50 16.65 -11.48
CA ALA A 27 5.56 15.25 -11.13
C ALA A 27 7.02 14.83 -10.92
N ARG A 28 7.30 14.06 -9.86
CA ARG A 28 8.66 13.59 -9.57
C ARG A 28 9.25 12.87 -10.79
N ASP A 29 10.50 13.19 -11.11
CA ASP A 29 11.27 12.45 -12.10
C ASP A 29 11.69 11.09 -11.54
N TRP A 30 11.09 10.02 -12.05
CA TRP A 30 11.41 8.66 -11.67
C TRP A 30 12.34 7.95 -12.66
N THR A 31 12.90 8.67 -13.64
CA THR A 31 13.86 8.09 -14.61
C THR A 31 15.24 7.86 -14.00
N GLY A 32 15.51 8.46 -12.84
CA GLY A 32 16.82 8.42 -12.18
C GLY A 32 17.88 9.30 -12.85
N LYS A 33 17.55 10.02 -13.94
CA LYS A 33 18.49 10.91 -14.64
C LYS A 33 18.81 12.16 -13.83
N ASN A 34 17.83 12.69 -13.10
CA ASN A 34 17.99 13.82 -12.20
C ASN A 34 17.91 13.33 -10.76
N PRO A 35 19.01 13.39 -9.98
CA PRO A 35 18.97 13.01 -8.57
C PRO A 35 18.04 13.91 -7.76
N THR A 36 17.24 13.31 -6.87
CA THR A 36 16.46 14.05 -5.88
C THR A 36 17.40 14.79 -4.92
N ARG A 37 17.16 16.09 -4.71
CA ARG A 37 17.91 16.88 -3.72
C ARG A 37 17.41 16.60 -2.31
N TYR A 38 18.30 16.78 -1.33
CA TYR A 38 17.98 16.69 0.09
C TYR A 38 17.76 18.07 0.73
N PRO A 39 16.85 18.17 1.73
CA PRO A 39 15.86 17.15 2.10
C PRO A 39 14.89 16.90 0.95
N ASP A 40 14.39 15.66 0.84
CA ASP A 40 13.45 15.31 -0.23
C ASP A 40 12.21 16.23 -0.16
N PRO A 41 11.88 16.97 -1.23
CA PRO A 41 10.81 17.97 -1.22
C PRO A 41 9.42 17.35 -1.04
N ASP A 42 9.23 16.06 -1.33
CA ASP A 42 7.93 15.40 -1.18
C ASP A 42 7.75 14.79 0.22
N LEU A 43 8.78 14.82 1.09
CA LEU A 43 8.65 14.43 2.49
C LEU A 43 8.20 15.63 3.34
N ILE A 44 6.90 15.89 3.35
CA ILE A 44 6.28 17.01 4.07
C ILE A 44 5.81 16.56 5.46
N SER A 45 6.22 17.29 6.49
CA SER A 45 5.73 17.09 7.86
C SER A 45 4.54 18.02 8.09
N LEU A 46 3.36 17.46 8.41
CA LEU A 46 2.17 18.25 8.71
C LEU A 46 2.05 18.62 10.20
N ASP A 47 2.81 17.92 11.06
CA ASP A 47 2.82 18.11 12.51
C ASP A 47 4.26 17.98 13.03
N PRO A 48 4.79 18.95 13.80
CA PRO A 48 6.16 18.90 14.31
C PRO A 48 6.52 17.63 15.09
N ARG A 49 5.54 16.92 15.66
CA ARG A 49 5.77 15.63 16.34
C ARG A 49 6.32 14.55 15.41
N PHE A 50 6.11 14.70 14.08
CA PHE A 50 6.60 13.77 13.07
C PHE A 50 8.05 14.04 12.65
N ASP A 51 8.59 15.23 12.91
CA ASP A 51 9.92 15.64 12.40
C ASP A 51 11.05 14.70 12.82
N LYS A 52 10.94 14.11 14.02
CA LYS A 52 11.90 13.13 14.53
C LYS A 52 11.98 11.82 13.75
N TYR A 53 10.99 11.52 12.91
CA TYR A 53 10.97 10.31 12.07
C TYR A 53 11.49 10.57 10.64
N LYS A 54 11.68 11.84 10.26
CA LYS A 54 12.23 12.18 8.95
C LYS A 54 13.74 11.98 8.94
N ILE A 55 14.22 11.24 7.95
CA ILE A 55 15.64 11.13 7.64
C ILE A 55 15.95 12.16 6.56
N GLY A 56 16.71 13.21 6.92
CA GLY A 56 16.92 14.37 6.04
C GLY A 56 17.77 14.10 4.80
N ASN A 57 18.50 12.99 4.75
CA ASN A 57 19.46 12.63 3.71
C ASN A 57 19.05 11.37 2.92
N THR A 58 17.75 11.05 2.87
CA THR A 58 17.21 9.96 2.04
C THR A 58 16.02 10.45 1.21
N PRO A 59 15.86 9.98 -0.04
CA PRO A 59 14.70 10.28 -0.85
C PRO A 59 13.65 9.16 -0.77
N VAL A 60 12.42 9.44 -1.19
CA VAL A 60 11.46 8.39 -1.55
C VAL A 60 11.99 7.64 -2.78
N GLN A 61 12.00 6.31 -2.70
CA GLN A 61 12.45 5.43 -3.77
C GLN A 61 11.28 4.68 -4.39
N ARG A 62 11.27 4.57 -5.72
CA ARG A 62 10.30 3.73 -6.44
C ARG A 62 10.91 2.37 -6.71
N LEU A 63 10.52 1.38 -5.92
CA LEU A 63 11.02 0.00 -6.03
C LEU A 63 10.40 -0.76 -7.22
N TYR A 64 9.17 -0.42 -7.62
CA TYR A 64 8.48 -1.10 -8.71
C TYR A 64 7.51 -0.17 -9.44
N THR A 65 7.41 -0.33 -10.75
CA THR A 65 6.31 0.17 -11.56
C THR A 65 6.21 -0.69 -12.81
N SER A 66 5.00 -0.90 -13.31
CA SER A 66 4.76 -1.63 -14.54
C SER A 66 3.49 -1.11 -15.21
N PRO A 67 3.48 -0.89 -16.53
CA PRO A 67 2.25 -0.55 -17.26
C PRO A 67 1.24 -1.71 -17.28
N ASN A 68 1.68 -2.92 -16.94
CA ASN A 68 0.82 -4.10 -16.89
C ASN A 68 0.27 -4.37 -15.49
N ALA A 69 0.78 -3.68 -14.46
CA ALA A 69 0.22 -3.80 -13.11
C ALA A 69 -1.08 -3.00 -13.05
N LEU A 70 -2.15 -3.61 -12.53
CA LEU A 70 -3.48 -2.99 -12.52
C LEU A 70 -3.79 -2.37 -11.17
N TRP A 71 -3.68 -3.17 -10.10
CA TRP A 71 -3.92 -2.67 -8.74
C TRP A 71 -3.05 -3.41 -7.72
N THR A 72 -1.97 -2.76 -7.29
CA THR A 72 -1.06 -3.32 -6.30
C THR A 72 -1.48 -3.02 -4.88
N GLU A 73 -1.54 -4.03 -4.02
CA GLU A 73 -1.98 -3.91 -2.62
C GLU A 73 -1.29 -4.93 -1.70
N GLY A 74 -1.54 -4.83 -0.39
CA GLY A 74 -1.26 -5.92 0.54
C GLY A 74 0.23 -6.26 0.71
N CYS A 75 1.08 -5.25 0.82
CA CYS A 75 2.51 -5.41 1.05
C CYS A 75 2.82 -6.09 2.39
N ALA A 76 3.58 -7.17 2.39
CA ALA A 76 4.06 -7.85 3.58
C ALA A 76 5.55 -8.20 3.49
N TRP A 77 6.30 -7.86 4.54
CA TRP A 77 7.74 -8.15 4.64
C TRP A 77 8.00 -9.52 5.25
N ASN A 78 8.80 -10.35 4.58
CA ASN A 78 9.38 -11.54 5.17
C ASN A 78 10.82 -11.26 5.62
N GLY A 79 11.04 -11.21 6.93
CA GLY A 79 12.36 -10.88 7.49
C GLY A 79 13.44 -11.94 7.30
N VAL A 80 13.07 -13.22 7.13
CA VAL A 80 14.03 -14.30 6.90
C VAL A 80 14.43 -14.37 5.43
N GLY A 81 13.44 -14.29 4.53
CA GLY A 81 13.64 -14.33 3.09
C GLY A 81 14.06 -12.99 2.47
N ARG A 82 14.02 -11.89 3.24
CA ARG A 82 14.39 -10.54 2.81
C ARG A 82 13.66 -10.07 1.55
N TYR A 83 12.35 -10.23 1.54
CA TYR A 83 11.50 -9.80 0.44
C TYR A 83 10.19 -9.18 0.92
N VAL A 84 9.64 -8.27 0.12
CA VAL A 84 8.25 -7.80 0.25
C VAL A 84 7.40 -8.57 -0.74
N VAL A 85 6.38 -9.29 -0.27
CA VAL A 85 5.31 -9.80 -1.14
C VAL A 85 4.22 -8.75 -1.24
N PHE A 86 3.61 -8.60 -2.41
CA PHE A 86 2.46 -7.73 -2.64
C PHE A 86 1.62 -8.31 -3.77
N SER A 87 0.34 -8.00 -3.77
CA SER A 87 -0.61 -8.54 -4.75
C SER A 87 -0.78 -7.58 -5.92
N ASP A 88 -1.12 -8.11 -7.09
CA ASP A 88 -1.76 -7.39 -8.19
C ASP A 88 -3.12 -8.05 -8.42
N ILE A 89 -4.14 -7.51 -7.74
CA ILE A 89 -5.41 -8.20 -7.47
C ILE A 89 -6.12 -8.61 -8.77
N PRO A 90 -6.27 -7.72 -9.78
CA PRO A 90 -7.01 -8.05 -11.00
C PRO A 90 -6.24 -9.00 -11.92
N ASN A 91 -4.90 -9.02 -11.85
CA ASN A 91 -4.06 -9.93 -12.62
C ASN A 91 -3.95 -11.33 -12.01
N ASP A 92 -4.64 -11.57 -10.89
CA ASP A 92 -4.62 -12.79 -10.10
C ASP A 92 -3.20 -13.30 -9.82
N MET A 93 -2.38 -12.40 -9.28
CA MET A 93 -1.00 -12.74 -8.95
C MET A 93 -0.47 -12.02 -7.73
N GLN A 94 0.55 -12.61 -7.14
CA GLN A 94 1.43 -11.96 -6.19
C GLN A 94 2.80 -11.76 -6.83
N LEU A 95 3.38 -10.60 -6.56
CA LEU A 95 4.73 -10.22 -6.89
C LEU A 95 5.58 -10.25 -5.61
N ARG A 96 6.89 -10.34 -5.75
CA ARG A 96 7.83 -10.07 -4.65
C ARG A 96 8.93 -9.14 -5.10
N TRP A 97 9.29 -8.17 -4.27
CA TRP A 97 10.53 -7.42 -4.37
C TRP A 97 11.57 -8.07 -3.48
N ILE A 98 12.76 -8.37 -4.02
CA ILE A 98 13.86 -9.00 -3.30
C ILE A 98 14.90 -7.94 -2.94
N GLU A 99 15.26 -7.87 -1.66
CA GLU A 99 16.16 -6.83 -1.14
C GLU A 99 17.59 -6.96 -1.69
N ASP A 100 18.08 -8.18 -1.90
CA ASP A 100 19.48 -8.45 -2.22
C ASP A 100 19.96 -7.82 -3.53
N ASP A 101 19.09 -7.71 -4.53
CA ASP A 101 19.42 -7.19 -5.87
C ASP A 101 18.37 -6.21 -6.42
N ASN A 102 17.39 -5.81 -5.60
CA ASN A 102 16.28 -4.91 -5.94
C ASN A 102 15.35 -5.40 -7.06
N HIS A 103 15.34 -6.69 -7.41
CA HIS A 103 14.45 -7.16 -8.47
C HIS A 103 13.02 -7.39 -7.97
N VAL A 104 12.06 -7.26 -8.89
CA VAL A 104 10.68 -7.73 -8.67
C VAL A 104 10.41 -8.93 -9.57
N SER A 105 9.96 -10.03 -8.98
CA SER A 105 9.55 -11.24 -9.70
C SER A 105 8.09 -11.59 -9.42
N VAL A 106 7.49 -12.38 -10.31
CA VAL A 106 6.26 -13.11 -9.97
C VAL A 106 6.56 -14.05 -8.83
N PHE A 107 5.75 -14.02 -7.78
CA PHE A 107 5.84 -14.90 -6.64
C PHE A 107 4.81 -16.03 -6.72
N ARG A 108 3.58 -15.71 -7.13
CA ARG A 108 2.49 -16.69 -7.24
C ARG A 108 1.48 -16.27 -8.31
N LYS A 109 1.08 -17.21 -9.18
CA LYS A 109 0.05 -17.03 -10.20
C LYS A 109 -0.50 -18.42 -10.60
N PRO A 110 -1.80 -18.71 -10.45
CA PRO A 110 -2.85 -17.88 -9.85
C PRO A 110 -2.64 -17.66 -8.34
N SER A 111 -3.23 -16.60 -7.80
CA SER A 111 -3.16 -16.23 -6.37
C SER A 111 -4.50 -16.32 -5.62
N GLY A 112 -5.60 -16.52 -6.34
CA GLY A 112 -6.96 -16.42 -5.82
C GLY A 112 -7.45 -14.98 -5.69
N ASN A 113 -6.97 -14.08 -6.55
CA ASN A 113 -7.10 -12.62 -6.46
C ASN A 113 -6.78 -12.15 -5.04
N SER A 114 -5.58 -12.50 -4.55
CA SER A 114 -5.21 -12.11 -3.21
C SER A 114 -5.13 -10.58 -3.09
N ASN A 115 -5.54 -10.04 -1.95
CA ASN A 115 -5.35 -8.63 -1.60
C ASN A 115 -4.27 -8.55 -0.51
N GLY A 116 -4.67 -8.38 0.76
CA GLY A 116 -3.80 -8.30 1.91
C GLY A 116 -2.99 -9.56 2.15
N ASN A 117 -1.76 -9.35 2.61
CA ASN A 117 -0.84 -10.41 3.01
C ASN A 117 -0.25 -10.07 4.39
N THR A 118 0.12 -11.10 5.13
CA THR A 118 0.95 -10.98 6.32
C THR A 118 1.75 -12.26 6.51
N PHE A 119 2.65 -12.29 7.50
CA PHE A 119 3.37 -13.50 7.89
C PHE A 119 3.05 -13.83 9.34
N ASP A 120 2.82 -15.11 9.63
CA ASP A 120 2.78 -15.56 11.01
C ASP A 120 4.17 -15.54 11.66
N TYR A 121 4.23 -15.71 12.97
CA TYR A 121 5.49 -15.73 13.72
C TYR A 121 6.39 -16.95 13.43
N ARG A 122 5.97 -17.83 12.50
CA ARG A 122 6.77 -18.94 11.97
C ARG A 122 7.23 -18.66 10.53
N GLY A 123 6.95 -17.48 9.99
CA GLY A 123 7.35 -17.08 8.65
C GLY A 123 6.47 -17.65 7.53
N ARG A 124 5.31 -18.23 7.84
CA ARG A 124 4.35 -18.70 6.83
C ARG A 124 3.47 -17.54 6.40
N GLN A 125 3.23 -17.41 5.10
CA GLN A 125 2.40 -16.36 4.55
C GLN A 125 0.93 -16.66 4.84
N ILE A 126 0.20 -15.64 5.32
CA ILE A 126 -1.25 -15.60 5.36
C ILE A 126 -1.71 -14.62 4.28
N SER A 127 -2.77 -14.96 3.56
CA SER A 127 -3.27 -14.17 2.45
C SER A 127 -4.79 -14.14 2.42
N CYS A 128 -5.33 -12.97 2.12
CA CYS A 128 -6.75 -12.72 1.96
C CYS A 128 -7.11 -12.86 0.47
N GLN A 129 -7.91 -13.85 0.09
CA GLN A 129 -8.28 -14.14 -1.29
C GLN A 129 -9.70 -13.64 -1.59
N HIS A 130 -9.83 -12.62 -2.45
CA HIS A 130 -11.13 -12.12 -2.91
C HIS A 130 -11.83 -13.19 -3.77
N GLY A 131 -11.12 -13.78 -4.74
CA GLY A 131 -11.70 -14.71 -5.72
C GLY A 131 -12.30 -15.97 -5.08
N HIS A 132 -11.70 -16.45 -4.00
CA HIS A 132 -12.17 -17.61 -3.25
C HIS A 132 -12.91 -17.28 -1.94
N ARG A 133 -13.04 -15.99 -1.60
CA ARG A 133 -13.76 -15.49 -0.41
C ARG A 133 -13.26 -16.15 0.88
N ARG A 134 -11.93 -16.23 1.05
CA ARG A 134 -11.30 -16.97 2.16
C ARG A 134 -9.97 -16.37 2.58
N VAL A 135 -9.58 -16.66 3.82
CA VAL A 135 -8.24 -16.43 4.35
C VAL A 135 -7.49 -17.76 4.32
N VAL A 136 -6.30 -17.74 3.74
CA VAL A 136 -5.45 -18.93 3.57
C VAL A 136 -4.09 -18.73 4.22
N ARG A 137 -3.45 -19.84 4.56
CA ARG A 137 -2.03 -19.89 4.92
C ARG A 137 -1.30 -20.81 3.94
N TYR A 138 -0.21 -20.33 3.38
CA TYR A 138 0.69 -21.15 2.58
C TYR A 138 1.65 -21.87 3.52
N GLU A 139 1.65 -23.20 3.49
CA GLU A 139 2.54 -24.04 4.27
C GLU A 139 3.91 -24.18 3.58
N TYR A 140 4.91 -24.68 4.32
CA TYR A 140 6.29 -24.76 3.83
C TYR A 140 6.49 -25.71 2.64
N ASP A 141 5.63 -26.72 2.52
CA ASP A 141 5.62 -27.66 1.39
C ASP A 141 4.90 -27.10 0.15
N GLY A 142 4.43 -25.86 0.22
CA GLY A 142 3.69 -25.19 -0.85
C GLY A 142 2.20 -25.48 -0.86
N THR A 143 1.70 -26.33 0.04
CA THR A 143 0.25 -26.56 0.19
C THR A 143 -0.45 -25.35 0.79
N GLU A 144 -1.75 -25.26 0.56
CA GLU A 144 -2.59 -24.19 1.08
C GLU A 144 -3.52 -24.75 2.16
N THR A 145 -3.51 -24.13 3.35
CA THR A 145 -4.49 -24.37 4.40
C THR A 145 -5.51 -23.26 4.42
N VAL A 146 -6.80 -23.60 4.25
CA VAL A 146 -7.89 -22.65 4.46
C VAL A 146 -8.06 -22.41 5.96
N LEU A 147 -7.83 -21.17 6.40
CA LEU A 147 -7.98 -20.78 7.80
C LEU A 147 -9.41 -20.36 8.12
N ALA A 148 -10.06 -19.68 7.17
CA ALA A 148 -11.44 -19.23 7.31
C ALA A 148 -12.06 -19.04 5.91
N ALA A 149 -13.30 -19.52 5.71
CA ALA A 149 -14.05 -19.29 4.45
C ALA A 149 -15.54 -18.95 4.66
N THR A 150 -16.08 -19.21 5.86
CA THR A 150 -17.49 -19.00 6.18
C THR A 150 -17.68 -18.48 7.60
N PHE A 151 -18.82 -17.80 7.81
CA PHE A 151 -19.31 -17.40 9.12
C PHE A 151 -20.82 -17.64 9.17
N ASP A 152 -21.31 -18.32 10.22
CA ASP A 152 -22.71 -18.74 10.35
C ASP A 152 -23.28 -19.43 9.08
N GLY A 153 -22.46 -20.29 8.46
CA GLY A 153 -22.83 -21.03 7.25
C GLY A 153 -22.88 -20.21 5.96
N LYS A 154 -22.56 -18.91 6.00
CA LYS A 154 -22.49 -18.03 4.82
C LYS A 154 -21.03 -17.81 4.40
N PRO A 155 -20.75 -17.68 3.09
CA PRO A 155 -19.41 -17.30 2.65
C PRO A 155 -19.07 -15.88 3.12
N PHE A 156 -17.78 -15.63 3.38
CA PHE A 156 -17.28 -14.26 3.56
C PHE A 156 -17.54 -13.40 2.32
N ASN A 157 -17.49 -12.08 2.44
CA ASN A 157 -17.66 -11.16 1.32
C ASN A 157 -16.47 -11.18 0.37
N ALA A 158 -15.33 -10.68 0.84
CA ALA A 158 -14.05 -10.58 0.19
C ALA A 158 -13.03 -10.17 1.27
N PRO A 159 -12.45 -11.13 2.02
CA PRO A 159 -11.44 -10.81 3.03
C PRO A 159 -10.37 -9.90 2.42
N ASN A 160 -10.04 -8.78 3.06
CA ASN A 160 -9.29 -7.72 2.42
C ASN A 160 -7.87 -7.58 2.98
N ASP A 161 -7.72 -7.37 4.29
CA ASP A 161 -6.41 -7.28 4.93
C ASP A 161 -6.38 -8.07 6.24
N ALA A 162 -5.19 -8.49 6.67
CA ALA A 162 -5.01 -9.32 7.85
C ALA A 162 -3.74 -9.01 8.65
N VAL A 163 -3.81 -9.21 9.97
CA VAL A 163 -2.68 -9.11 10.88
C VAL A 163 -2.67 -10.27 11.87
N VAL A 164 -1.48 -10.72 12.27
CA VAL A 164 -1.30 -11.73 13.32
C VAL A 164 -1.00 -11.04 14.64
N HIS A 165 -1.83 -11.28 15.64
CA HIS A 165 -1.67 -10.72 16.97
C HIS A 165 -0.53 -11.42 17.73
N ARG A 166 0.42 -10.63 18.27
CA ARG A 166 1.65 -11.15 18.91
C ARG A 166 1.41 -11.98 20.17
N GLY A 167 0.36 -11.68 20.92
CA GLY A 167 0.15 -12.28 22.24
C GLY A 167 -0.31 -13.73 22.17
N ASP A 168 -1.17 -14.05 21.22
CA ASP A 168 -1.87 -15.34 21.14
C ASP A 168 -1.86 -15.98 19.74
N ASN A 169 -1.25 -15.30 18.75
CA ASN A 169 -1.24 -15.70 17.35
C ASN A 169 -2.62 -15.74 16.68
N SER A 170 -3.62 -15.06 17.26
CA SER A 170 -4.90 -14.87 16.56
C SER A 170 -4.69 -14.08 15.27
N ILE A 171 -5.49 -14.39 14.26
CA ILE A 171 -5.46 -13.72 12.95
C ILE A 171 -6.71 -12.86 12.88
N TRP A 172 -6.52 -11.55 12.76
CA TRP A 172 -7.61 -10.59 12.60
C TRP A 172 -7.62 -10.13 11.16
N PHE A 173 -8.79 -10.12 10.53
CA PHE A 173 -8.95 -9.71 9.15
C PHE A 173 -10.23 -8.91 8.96
N THR A 174 -10.27 -8.10 7.90
CA THR A 174 -11.45 -7.35 7.47
C THR A 174 -12.16 -8.08 6.34
N ASP A 175 -13.49 -8.00 6.28
CA ASP A 175 -14.31 -8.67 5.25
C ASP A 175 -15.31 -7.72 4.56
N PRO A 176 -14.83 -6.73 3.80
CA PRO A 176 -15.69 -5.77 3.10
C PRO A 176 -16.38 -6.37 1.87
N GLY A 177 -17.47 -5.71 1.43
CA GLY A 177 -18.22 -6.11 0.22
C GLY A 177 -17.53 -5.74 -1.10
N TYR A 178 -16.70 -4.69 -1.14
CA TYR A 178 -16.26 -4.06 -2.38
C TYR A 178 -15.44 -4.97 -3.30
N GLY A 179 -14.61 -5.85 -2.73
CA GLY A 179 -13.81 -6.83 -3.48
C GLY A 179 -14.63 -7.89 -4.21
N SER A 180 -15.95 -7.90 -4.02
CA SER A 180 -16.91 -8.80 -4.67
C SER A 180 -18.04 -8.08 -5.41
N LEU A 181 -17.96 -6.75 -5.62
CA LEU A 181 -19.00 -6.00 -6.34
C LEU A 181 -18.98 -6.26 -7.86
N SER A 182 -17.86 -6.74 -8.40
CA SER A 182 -17.65 -7.05 -9.81
C SER A 182 -16.60 -8.15 -9.97
N ASP A 183 -16.38 -8.62 -11.19
CA ASP A 183 -15.33 -9.61 -11.50
C ASP A 183 -13.92 -8.99 -11.62
N TYR A 184 -13.76 -7.69 -11.32
CA TYR A 184 -12.46 -7.01 -11.45
C TYR A 184 -11.42 -7.49 -10.43
N GLU A 185 -11.84 -7.81 -9.20
CA GLU A 185 -10.96 -8.30 -8.14
C GLU A 185 -11.19 -9.79 -7.87
N GLY A 186 -11.76 -10.53 -8.83
CA GLY A 186 -12.06 -11.95 -8.73
C GLY A 186 -13.45 -12.27 -9.23
N ASN A 187 -14.35 -12.70 -8.34
CA ASN A 187 -15.70 -13.08 -8.71
C ASN A 187 -16.72 -12.16 -8.04
N LYS A 188 -17.72 -11.71 -8.79
CA LYS A 188 -18.88 -11.05 -8.22
C LYS A 188 -19.55 -11.96 -7.18
N GLY A 189 -19.83 -11.40 -6.00
CA GLY A 189 -20.55 -12.08 -4.93
C GLY A 189 -22.03 -12.33 -5.24
N PRO A 190 -22.67 -13.24 -4.49
CA PRO A 190 -24.11 -13.51 -4.59
C PRO A 190 -24.96 -12.29 -4.22
#